data_AF-A0A939R462-F1
#
_entry.id   AF-A0A939R462-F1
#
_cell.length_a   1.000
_cell.length_b   1.000
_cell.length_c   1.000
_cell.angle_alpha   90.00
_cell.angle_beta   90.00
_cell.angle_gamma   90.00
#
_symmetry.space_group_name_H-M   'P 1'
#
loop_
_entity.id
_entity.type
_entity.pdbx_description
1 polymer ?
#
loop_
_entity_poly.entity_id
_entity_poly.type
_entity_poly.pdbx_seq_one_letter_code
_entity_poly.pdbx_strand_id
1 'polypeptide(L)'
;MKIFSDVVFPIHYFTICWDIILSKYDEFREEFKQQVYKKKCKNDIIKEFFIKEQHLDMEHINFQQYTGYFFSDEADLSAEDCLMCDSKDLQKNQYRQMDIDLYCYVCKFDFKNVEQLLKEGANPNVIFFEDTNNDMGNCFSRIGNECAFLDCELRNVMFKEHSNQEPSEQEICDLIGLAAHEKMYSLLTKYDSNLH
;
A
#
# COMPACT_ATOMS: atom_id res chain seq x y z
N MET A 1 10.83 -21.42 -0.28
CA MET A 1 11.05 -20.46 0.80
C MET A 1 11.71 -19.24 0.16
N LYS A 2 10.93 -18.22 -0.19
CA LYS A 2 11.51 -16.95 -0.65
C LYS A 2 12.19 -16.35 0.59
N ILE A 3 13.48 -16.08 0.49
CA ILE A 3 14.18 -15.29 1.49
C ILE A 3 13.67 -13.87 1.26
N PHE A 4 12.83 -13.37 2.16
CA PHE A 4 12.35 -12.00 2.11
C PHE A 4 13.58 -11.09 2.26
N SER A 5 13.84 -10.30 1.22
CA SER A 5 14.80 -9.18 1.12
C SER A 5 15.96 -9.10 2.12
N ASP A 6 17.20 -8.98 1.64
CA ASP A 6 18.37 -8.62 2.48
C ASP A 6 18.24 -7.23 3.16
N VAL A 7 17.20 -6.46 2.84
CA VAL A 7 16.93 -5.14 3.40
C VAL A 7 16.25 -5.27 4.76
N VAL A 8 16.94 -4.85 5.82
CA VAL A 8 16.40 -4.83 7.19
C VAL A 8 15.25 -3.82 7.31
N PHE A 9 14.10 -4.26 7.79
CA PHE A 9 12.98 -3.38 8.16
C PHE A 9 13.11 -2.92 9.63
N PRO A 10 13.33 -1.61 9.90
CA PRO A 10 13.48 -1.12 11.26
C PRO A 10 12.21 -1.32 12.11
N ILE A 11 12.37 -1.80 13.34
CA ILE A 11 11.22 -2.13 14.21
C ILE A 11 10.27 -0.94 14.48
N HIS A 12 10.78 0.29 14.52
CA HIS A 12 9.96 1.47 14.75
C HIS A 12 9.01 1.75 13.57
N TYR A 13 9.34 1.31 12.35
CA TYR A 13 8.47 1.47 11.18
C TYR A 13 7.15 0.71 11.30
N PHE A 14 7.07 -0.35 12.12
CA PHE A 14 5.79 -1.00 12.40
C PHE A 14 4.77 -0.04 13.02
N THR A 15 5.22 0.93 13.82
CA THR A 15 4.30 1.92 14.40
C THR A 15 3.75 2.87 13.33
N ILE A 16 4.55 3.20 12.32
CA ILE A 16 4.12 4.03 11.19
C ILE A 16 3.16 3.23 10.30
N CYS A 17 3.41 1.94 10.06
CA CYS A 17 2.49 1.07 9.33
C CYS A 17 1.12 1.03 10.01
N TRP A 18 1.10 0.86 11.34
CA TRP A 18 -0.15 0.90 12.11
C TRP A 18 -0.84 2.26 12.01
N ASP A 19 -0.11 3.37 12.06
CA ASP A 19 -0.71 4.70 11.91
C ASP A 19 -1.39 4.88 10.55
N ILE A 20 -0.76 4.38 9.48
CA ILE A 20 -1.33 4.42 8.13
C ILE A 20 -2.64 3.61 8.07
N ILE A 21 -2.60 2.35 8.52
CA ILE A 21 -3.76 1.43 8.46
C ILE A 21 -4.91 1.94 9.34
N LEU A 22 -4.59 2.42 10.54
CA LEU A 22 -5.59 2.88 11.51
C LEU A 22 -5.98 4.36 11.31
N SER A 23 -5.45 5.05 10.29
CA SER A 23 -5.79 6.45 10.00
C SER A 23 -7.25 6.61 9.56
N LYS A 24 -7.81 5.59 8.90
CA LYS A 24 -9.19 5.52 8.43
C LYS A 24 -10.18 5.11 9.53
N TYR A 25 -9.92 5.49 10.78
CA TYR A 25 -10.71 5.11 11.95
C TYR A 25 -12.23 5.27 11.74
N ASP A 26 -12.63 6.37 11.11
CA ASP A 26 -14.04 6.71 10.90
C ASP A 26 -14.74 5.81 9.87
N GLU A 27 -13.98 5.15 8.99
CA GLU A 27 -14.48 4.23 7.97
C GLU A 27 -14.76 2.82 8.54
N PHE A 28 -14.22 2.49 9.71
CA PHE A 28 -14.49 1.20 10.35
C PHE A 28 -15.94 1.11 10.83
N ARG A 29 -16.53 -0.09 10.71
CA ARG A 29 -17.85 -0.39 11.31
C ARG A 29 -17.82 -0.13 12.82
N GLU A 30 -18.91 0.42 13.35
CA GLU A 30 -19.06 0.80 14.77
C GLU A 30 -18.65 -0.31 15.75
N GLU A 31 -18.99 -1.57 15.43
CA GLU A 31 -18.65 -2.75 16.23
C GLU A 31 -17.14 -2.99 16.40
N PHE A 32 -16.30 -2.48 15.49
CA PHE A 32 -14.84 -2.60 15.54
C PHE A 32 -14.15 -1.34 16.06
N LYS A 33 -14.82 -0.18 16.07
CA LYS A 33 -14.22 1.12 16.45
C LYS A 33 -13.56 1.09 17.83
N GLN A 34 -14.14 0.42 18.82
CA GLN A 34 -13.51 0.33 20.14
C GLN A 34 -12.17 -0.42 20.10
N GLN A 35 -12.08 -1.50 19.32
CA GLN A 35 -10.87 -2.30 19.19
C GLN A 35 -9.78 -1.54 18.42
N VAL A 36 -10.16 -0.88 17.32
CA VAL A 36 -9.27 -0.01 16.53
C VAL A 36 -8.71 1.12 17.41
N TYR A 37 -9.57 1.77 18.21
CA TYR A 37 -9.14 2.84 19.13
C TYR A 37 -8.13 2.35 20.17
N LYS A 38 -8.38 1.19 20.80
CA LYS A 38 -7.43 0.58 21.74
C LYS A 38 -6.08 0.32 21.09
N LYS A 39 -6.06 -0.15 19.84
CA LYS A 39 -4.82 -0.39 19.09
C LYS A 39 -4.09 0.90 18.77
N LYS A 40 -4.80 1.92 18.32
CA LYS A 40 -4.24 3.27 18.09
C LYS A 40 -3.56 3.80 19.35
N CYS A 41 -4.24 3.77 20.50
CA CYS A 41 -3.67 4.21 21.78
C CYS A 41 -2.40 3.43 22.17
N LYS A 42 -2.39 2.11 21.97
CA LYS A 42 -1.19 1.29 22.22
C LYS A 42 -0.04 1.66 21.28
N ASN A 43 -0.34 1.89 20.01
CA ASN A 43 0.63 2.32 19.02
C ASN A 43 1.24 3.67 19.37
N ASP A 44 0.41 4.63 19.79
CA ASP A 44 0.84 5.97 20.22
C ASP A 44 1.82 5.90 21.39
N ILE A 45 1.58 5.04 22.37
CA ILE A 45 2.50 4.83 23.52
C ILE A 45 3.87 4.31 23.04
N ILE A 46 3.89 3.32 22.14
CA ILE A 46 5.14 2.75 21.61
C ILE A 46 5.87 3.79 20.74
N LYS A 47 5.14 4.53 19.92
CA LYS A 47 5.68 5.60 19.09
C LYS A 47 6.30 6.72 19.93
N GLU A 48 5.64 7.12 21.02
CA GLU A 48 6.18 8.11 21.96
C GLU A 48 7.52 7.66 22.56
N PHE A 49 7.68 6.37 22.88
CA PHE A 49 8.95 5.82 23.33
C PHE A 49 10.06 6.00 22.29
N PHE A 50 9.81 5.66 21.02
CA PHE A 50 10.81 5.83 19.96
C PHE A 50 11.19 7.30 19.72
N ILE A 51 10.23 8.22 19.80
CA ILE A 51 10.48 9.66 19.63
C ILE A 51 11.27 10.22 20.82
N LYS A 52 10.82 9.96 22.05
CA LYS A 52 11.37 10.60 23.26
C LYS A 52 12.69 9.98 23.71
N GLU A 53 12.76 8.65 23.70
CA GLU A 53 13.89 7.91 24.28
C GLU A 53 14.96 7.55 23.25
N GLN A 54 14.58 7.37 21.97
CA GLN A 54 15.50 6.97 20.90
C GLN A 54 15.77 8.09 19.89
N HIS A 55 15.10 9.24 20.02
CA HIS A 55 15.25 10.41 19.13
C HIS A 55 15.10 10.07 17.64
N LEU A 56 14.21 9.11 17.33
CA LEU A 56 13.98 8.65 15.96
C LEU A 56 12.99 9.58 15.23
N ASP A 57 13.28 9.79 13.95
CA ASP A 57 12.34 10.39 13.01
C ASP A 57 11.29 9.35 12.60
N MET A 58 10.02 9.72 12.72
CA MET A 58 8.87 8.85 12.48
C MET A 58 8.04 9.28 11.27
N GLU A 59 8.54 10.19 10.43
CA GLU A 59 7.73 10.81 9.37
C GLU A 59 7.70 10.00 8.06
N HIS A 60 8.73 9.21 7.75
CA HIS A 60 8.90 8.69 6.38
C HIS A 60 9.41 7.24 6.29
N ILE A 61 8.59 6.39 5.66
CA ILE A 61 9.00 5.09 5.14
C ILE A 61 9.09 5.18 3.61
N ASN A 62 10.23 4.77 3.06
CA ASN A 62 10.38 4.51 1.63
C ASN A 62 9.96 3.07 1.30
N PHE A 63 8.66 2.83 1.13
CA PHE A 63 8.11 1.49 0.88
C PHE A 63 8.68 0.81 -0.38
N GLN A 64 9.16 1.59 -1.36
CA GLN A 64 9.80 1.05 -2.56
C GLN A 64 11.03 0.19 -2.23
N GLN A 65 11.76 0.48 -1.15
CA GLN A 65 12.91 -0.33 -0.72
C GLN A 65 12.52 -1.68 -0.11
N TYR A 66 11.23 -1.83 0.21
CA TYR A 66 10.69 -2.97 0.92
C TYR A 66 9.71 -3.77 0.06
N THR A 67 9.67 -3.56 -1.26
CA THR A 67 8.78 -4.35 -2.14
C THR A 67 9.08 -5.84 -2.09
N GLY A 68 10.31 -6.24 -1.76
CA GLY A 68 10.66 -7.65 -1.52
C GLY A 68 9.92 -8.31 -0.35
N TYR A 69 9.22 -7.53 0.49
CA TYR A 69 8.30 -8.01 1.51
C TYR A 69 6.87 -8.22 0.98
N PHE A 70 6.54 -7.72 -0.22
CA PHE A 70 5.20 -7.77 -0.79
C PHE A 70 5.04 -8.99 -1.67
N PHE A 71 3.83 -9.55 -1.72
CA PHE A 71 3.54 -10.67 -2.58
C PHE A 71 3.42 -10.19 -4.03
N SER A 72 4.42 -10.50 -4.86
CA SER A 72 4.43 -10.23 -6.31
C SER A 72 4.72 -8.79 -6.75
N ASP A 73 5.24 -7.93 -5.88
CA ASP A 73 5.68 -6.58 -6.24
C ASP A 73 7.20 -6.44 -6.15
N GLU A 74 7.80 -5.90 -7.22
CA GLU A 74 9.24 -5.66 -7.30
C GLU A 74 9.50 -4.23 -7.78
N ALA A 75 10.44 -3.53 -7.14
CA ALA A 75 10.73 -2.13 -7.46
C ALA A 75 11.29 -1.96 -8.89
N ASP A 76 11.86 -3.02 -9.46
CA ASP A 76 12.53 -3.07 -10.75
C ASP A 76 11.72 -3.76 -11.87
N LEU A 77 10.42 -3.99 -11.65
CA LEU A 77 9.52 -4.53 -12.70
C LEU A 77 9.67 -3.75 -14.01
N SER A 78 9.67 -4.44 -15.15
CA SER A 78 9.58 -3.74 -16.44
C SER A 78 8.19 -3.12 -16.63
N ALA A 79 8.04 -2.21 -17.60
CA ALA A 79 6.71 -1.69 -17.94
C ALA A 79 5.81 -2.82 -18.44
N GLU A 80 6.39 -3.75 -19.22
CA GLU A 80 5.73 -4.92 -19.75
C GLU A 80 5.27 -5.89 -18.65
N ASP A 81 6.06 -6.06 -17.58
CA ASP A 81 5.66 -6.88 -16.43
C ASP A 81 4.53 -6.21 -15.63
N CYS A 82 4.57 -4.88 -15.48
CA CYS A 82 3.49 -4.15 -14.81
C CYS A 82 2.18 -4.26 -15.59
N LEU A 83 2.25 -4.08 -16.91
CA LEU A 83 1.10 -3.99 -17.81
C LEU A 83 0.65 -5.37 -18.31
N MET A 84 1.45 -6.42 -18.13
CA MET A 84 1.22 -7.74 -18.73
C MET A 84 1.02 -7.70 -20.26
N CYS A 85 1.50 -6.63 -20.93
CA CYS A 85 1.42 -6.40 -22.37
C CYS A 85 2.52 -5.43 -22.83
N ASP A 86 2.74 -5.33 -24.15
CA ASP A 86 3.64 -4.31 -24.72
C ASP A 86 3.02 -2.92 -24.55
N SER A 87 3.76 -2.01 -23.90
CA SER A 87 3.35 -0.61 -23.71
C SER A 87 3.03 0.11 -25.03
N LYS A 88 3.67 -0.29 -26.15
CA LYS A 88 3.39 0.24 -27.49
C LYS A 88 2.01 -0.13 -28.00
N ASP A 89 1.44 -1.25 -27.55
CA ASP A 89 0.09 -1.64 -27.94
C ASP A 89 -0.95 -0.77 -27.24
N LEU A 90 -0.69 -0.33 -26.01
CA LEU A 90 -1.53 0.66 -25.33
C LEU A 90 -1.46 2.04 -26.01
N GLN A 91 -0.27 2.47 -26.43
CA GLN A 91 -0.13 3.72 -27.20
C GLN A 91 -0.91 3.69 -28.52
N LYS A 92 -0.93 2.53 -29.22
CA LYS A 92 -1.75 2.36 -30.45
C LYS A 92 -3.25 2.49 -30.16
N ASN A 93 -3.68 2.14 -28.96
CA ASN A 93 -5.06 2.31 -28.48
C ASN A 93 -5.35 3.72 -27.92
N GLN A 94 -4.48 4.70 -28.21
CA GLN A 94 -4.64 6.11 -27.83
C GLN A 94 -4.57 6.41 -26.33
N TYR A 95 -4.05 5.50 -25.51
CA TYR A 95 -3.74 5.81 -24.11
C TYR A 95 -2.60 6.83 -24.02
N ARG A 96 -2.71 7.78 -23.08
CA ARG A 96 -1.67 8.79 -22.87
C ARG A 96 -0.49 8.16 -22.14
N GLN A 97 0.72 8.49 -22.56
CA GLN A 97 1.94 7.96 -21.93
C GLN A 97 1.97 8.21 -20.42
N MET A 98 1.54 9.40 -19.98
CA MET A 98 1.53 9.75 -18.56
C MET A 98 0.61 8.85 -17.71
N ASP A 99 -0.47 8.32 -18.30
CA ASP A 99 -1.39 7.42 -17.60
C ASP A 99 -0.79 6.02 -17.49
N ILE A 100 -0.11 5.57 -18.55
CA ILE A 100 0.65 4.31 -18.57
C ILE A 100 1.77 4.36 -17.53
N ASP A 101 2.55 5.45 -17.53
CA ASP A 101 3.65 5.67 -16.59
C ASP A 101 3.13 5.70 -15.14
N LEU A 102 1.98 6.37 -14.90
CA LEU A 102 1.34 6.40 -13.59
C LEU A 102 1.04 4.97 -13.10
N TYR A 103 0.43 4.13 -13.94
CA TYR A 103 0.13 2.74 -13.58
C TYR A 103 1.40 1.96 -13.23
N CYS A 104 2.45 2.06 -14.04
CA CYS A 104 3.72 1.40 -13.77
C CYS A 104 4.36 1.88 -12.45
N TYR A 105 4.35 3.18 -12.18
CA TYR A 105 4.91 3.71 -10.92
C TYR A 105 4.08 3.34 -9.70
N VAL A 106 2.75 3.17 -9.85
CA VAL A 106 1.87 2.63 -8.82
C VAL A 106 2.26 1.19 -8.47
N CYS A 107 2.44 0.31 -9.46
CA CYS A 107 2.87 -1.08 -9.24
C CYS A 107 4.24 -1.20 -8.56
N LYS A 108 5.11 -0.19 -8.75
CA LYS A 108 6.45 -0.14 -8.17
C LYS A 108 6.52 0.56 -6.81
N PHE A 109 5.41 1.05 -6.30
CA PHE A 109 5.36 1.89 -5.09
C PHE A 109 6.27 3.13 -5.15
N ASP A 110 6.42 3.72 -6.34
CA ASP A 110 7.19 4.95 -6.53
C ASP A 110 6.33 6.18 -6.20
N PHE A 111 6.12 6.42 -4.90
CA PHE A 111 5.27 7.52 -4.40
C PHE A 111 5.64 8.89 -4.96
N LYS A 112 6.94 9.13 -5.21
CA LYS A 112 7.43 10.41 -5.69
C LYS A 112 6.96 10.66 -7.13
N ASN A 113 7.20 9.69 -8.03
CA ASN A 113 6.81 9.82 -9.42
C ASN A 113 5.28 9.73 -9.59
N VAL A 114 4.60 8.92 -8.79
CA VAL A 114 3.12 8.89 -8.75
C VAL A 114 2.57 10.27 -8.38
N GLU A 115 3.02 10.89 -7.29
CA GLU A 115 2.51 12.21 -6.90
C GLU A 115 2.80 13.28 -7.96
N GLN A 116 3.98 13.23 -8.59
CA GLN A 116 4.33 14.15 -9.67
C GLN A 116 3.37 14.02 -10.86
N LEU A 117 3.15 12.81 -11.37
CA LEU A 117 2.26 12.60 -12.51
C LEU A 117 0.81 12.96 -12.22
N LEU A 118 0.32 12.69 -10.99
CA LEU A 118 -1.01 13.12 -10.56
C LEU A 118 -1.14 14.65 -10.55
N LYS A 119 -0.13 15.38 -10.07
CA LYS A 119 -0.10 16.86 -10.14
C LYS A 119 -0.08 17.38 -11.58
N GLU A 120 0.50 16.62 -12.50
CA GLU A 120 0.57 16.95 -13.93
C GLU A 120 -0.72 16.57 -14.70
N GLY A 121 -1.67 15.88 -14.07
CA GLY A 121 -2.97 15.52 -14.65
C GLY A 121 -3.06 14.11 -15.24
N ALA A 122 -2.20 13.19 -14.79
CA ALA A 122 -2.36 11.76 -15.08
C ALA A 122 -3.66 11.26 -14.41
N ASN A 123 -4.39 10.41 -15.12
CA ASN A 123 -5.70 9.95 -14.69
C ASN A 123 -5.59 8.54 -14.09
N PRO A 124 -5.78 8.37 -12.76
CA PRO A 124 -5.68 7.07 -12.09
C PRO A 124 -6.83 6.11 -12.44
N ASN A 125 -7.89 6.62 -13.08
CA ASN A 125 -9.08 5.84 -13.44
C ASN A 125 -9.02 5.23 -14.84
N VAL A 126 -7.92 5.44 -15.59
CA VAL A 126 -7.77 4.85 -16.94
C VAL A 126 -7.75 3.33 -16.84
N ILE A 127 -8.71 2.70 -17.52
CA ILE A 127 -8.84 1.24 -17.61
C ILE A 127 -8.05 0.79 -18.83
N PHE A 128 -6.97 0.03 -18.62
CA PHE A 128 -6.14 -0.52 -19.70
C PHE A 128 -6.63 -1.88 -20.20
N PHE A 129 -7.36 -2.63 -19.36
CA PHE A 129 -7.80 -4.00 -19.64
C PHE A 129 -9.30 -4.13 -19.35
N GLU A 130 -10.13 -4.11 -20.41
CA GLU A 130 -11.59 -4.11 -20.27
C GLU A 130 -12.21 -5.51 -20.06
N ASP A 131 -11.47 -6.60 -20.30
CA ASP A 131 -12.11 -7.92 -20.51
C ASP A 131 -11.35 -9.15 -19.96
N THR A 132 -10.50 -8.95 -18.96
CA THR A 132 -10.00 -10.10 -18.19
C THR A 132 -10.92 -10.33 -17.01
N ASN A 133 -11.37 -11.58 -16.81
CA ASN A 133 -12.13 -12.05 -15.63
C ASN A 133 -11.40 -11.85 -14.27
N ASN A 134 -10.39 -10.98 -14.22
CA ASN A 134 -9.60 -10.57 -13.08
C ASN A 134 -9.64 -9.02 -13.04
N ASP A 135 -10.15 -8.47 -11.93
CA ASP A 135 -10.42 -7.06 -11.60
C ASP A 135 -9.24 -6.07 -11.71
N MET A 136 -8.53 -5.99 -12.84
CA MET A 136 -7.17 -5.38 -12.90
C MET A 136 -7.04 -4.26 -13.95
N GLY A 137 -8.04 -3.39 -14.08
CA GLY A 137 -8.06 -2.40 -15.16
C GLY A 137 -7.23 -1.13 -14.94
N ASN A 138 -7.22 -0.57 -13.72
CA ASN A 138 -6.68 0.76 -13.42
C ASN A 138 -5.90 0.80 -12.09
N CYS A 139 -5.33 1.96 -11.74
CA CYS A 139 -4.53 2.13 -10.52
C CYS A 139 -5.33 1.83 -9.25
N PHE A 140 -6.59 2.27 -9.17
CA PHE A 140 -7.45 2.07 -8.00
C PHE A 140 -7.82 0.60 -7.80
N SER A 141 -8.20 -0.11 -8.85
CA SER A 141 -8.52 -1.53 -8.76
C SER A 141 -7.29 -2.33 -8.35
N ARG A 142 -6.12 -2.06 -8.97
CA ARG A 142 -4.86 -2.73 -8.62
C ARG A 142 -4.51 -2.58 -7.14
N ILE A 143 -4.57 -1.36 -6.60
CA ILE A 143 -4.19 -1.10 -5.21
C ILE A 143 -5.30 -1.50 -4.23
N GLY A 144 -6.55 -1.21 -4.57
CA GLY A 144 -7.73 -1.48 -3.71
C GLY A 144 -7.97 -2.97 -3.51
N ASN A 145 -7.76 -3.80 -4.54
CA ASN A 145 -7.90 -5.25 -4.41
C ASN A 145 -6.88 -5.84 -3.41
N GLU A 146 -5.63 -5.38 -3.45
CA GLU A 146 -4.61 -5.81 -2.49
C GLU A 146 -4.90 -5.29 -1.08
N CYS A 147 -5.40 -4.04 -0.93
CA CYS A 147 -5.85 -3.56 0.39
C CYS A 147 -6.92 -4.50 0.96
N ALA A 148 -7.95 -4.82 0.17
CA ALA A 148 -9.04 -5.69 0.60
C ALA A 148 -8.58 -7.13 0.91
N PHE A 149 -7.65 -7.66 0.12
CA PHE A 149 -7.06 -8.99 0.35
C PHE A 149 -6.26 -9.02 1.66
N LEU A 150 -5.32 -8.10 1.82
CA LEU A 150 -4.44 -8.04 2.99
C LEU A 150 -5.21 -7.71 4.28
N ASP A 151 -6.25 -6.88 4.22
CA ASP A 151 -7.16 -6.65 5.35
C ASP A 151 -7.81 -7.95 5.84
N CYS A 152 -8.17 -8.85 4.91
CA CYS A 152 -8.73 -10.15 5.25
C CYS A 152 -7.69 -11.07 5.90
N GLU A 153 -6.49 -11.15 5.34
CA GLU A 153 -5.39 -11.98 5.87
C GLU A 153 -4.98 -11.50 7.28
N LEU A 154 -4.87 -10.18 7.47
CA LEU A 154 -4.46 -9.56 8.73
C LEU A 154 -5.57 -9.44 9.76
N ARG A 155 -6.81 -9.86 9.45
CA ARG A 155 -7.94 -9.73 10.37
C ARG A 155 -7.66 -10.34 11.75
N ASN A 156 -6.93 -11.47 11.79
CA ASN A 156 -6.56 -12.11 13.04
C ASN A 156 -5.55 -11.27 13.83
N VAL A 157 -4.53 -10.73 13.18
CA VAL A 157 -3.56 -9.80 13.79
C VAL A 157 -4.25 -8.53 14.28
N MET A 158 -5.20 -8.00 13.51
CA MET A 158 -5.93 -6.78 13.83
C MET A 158 -6.94 -6.95 14.97
N PHE A 159 -7.60 -8.10 15.12
CA PHE A 159 -8.79 -8.20 15.98
C PHE A 159 -8.80 -9.38 16.98
N LYS A 160 -7.84 -10.32 16.97
CA LYS A 160 -7.79 -11.34 18.02
C LYS A 160 -7.03 -10.84 19.24
N GLU A 161 -7.74 -10.67 20.36
CA GLU A 161 -7.16 -10.38 21.69
C GLU A 161 -6.61 -11.66 22.38
N HIS A 162 -6.73 -12.86 21.78
CA HIS A 162 -6.61 -14.14 22.50
C HIS A 162 -5.77 -15.25 21.85
N SER A 163 -4.99 -14.99 20.79
CA SER A 163 -3.95 -15.95 20.39
C SER A 163 -2.68 -15.64 21.16
N ASN A 164 -2.24 -16.55 22.04
CA ASN A 164 -0.87 -16.54 22.60
C ASN A 164 0.19 -16.87 21.54
N GLN A 165 -0.12 -16.66 20.26
CA GLN A 165 0.76 -16.92 19.14
C GLN A 165 1.28 -15.57 18.66
N GLU A 166 2.61 -15.45 18.66
CA GLU A 166 3.32 -14.36 18.02
C GLU A 166 2.95 -14.31 16.52
N PRO A 167 2.89 -13.11 15.90
CA PRO A 167 2.72 -12.99 14.46
C PRO A 167 3.78 -13.79 13.71
N SER A 168 3.35 -14.51 12.68
CA SER A 168 4.26 -15.15 11.73
C SER A 168 5.01 -14.10 10.92
N GLU A 169 6.14 -14.50 10.33
CA GLU A 169 6.91 -13.65 9.41
C GLU A 169 6.05 -13.16 8.24
N GLN A 170 5.16 -14.00 7.70
CA GLN A 170 4.24 -13.63 6.63
C GLN A 170 3.26 -12.53 7.08
N GLU A 171 2.66 -12.66 8.27
CA GLU A 171 1.77 -11.63 8.82
C GLU A 171 2.48 -10.29 9.05
N ILE A 172 3.79 -10.33 9.34
CA ILE A 172 4.61 -9.13 9.43
C ILE A 172 4.83 -8.51 8.05
N CYS A 173 5.16 -9.32 7.04
CA CYS A 173 5.28 -8.88 5.65
C CYS A 173 3.97 -8.26 5.12
N ASP A 174 2.84 -8.92 5.38
CA ASP A 174 1.51 -8.49 4.97
C ASP A 174 1.15 -7.15 5.62
N LEU A 175 1.52 -6.92 6.89
CA LEU A 175 1.31 -5.64 7.57
C LEU A 175 2.06 -4.49 6.87
N ILE A 176 3.30 -4.73 6.44
CA ILE A 176 4.08 -3.73 5.71
C ILE A 176 3.45 -3.49 4.33
N GLY A 177 3.04 -4.56 3.65
CA GLY A 177 2.36 -4.50 2.37
C GLY A 177 1.05 -3.71 2.44
N LEU A 178 0.21 -3.98 3.44
CA LEU A 178 -1.07 -3.29 3.62
C LEU A 178 -0.84 -1.78 3.85
N ALA A 179 0.12 -1.42 4.71
CA ALA A 179 0.44 -0.02 4.92
C ALA A 179 0.94 0.69 3.64
N ALA A 180 1.74 0.02 2.81
CA ALA A 180 2.19 0.57 1.53
C ALA A 180 1.01 0.81 0.57
N HIS A 181 0.13 -0.18 0.44
CA HIS A 181 -1.06 -0.11 -0.41
C HIS A 181 -2.05 0.97 0.06
N GLU A 182 -2.35 1.03 1.36
CA GLU A 182 -3.23 2.04 1.95
C GLU A 182 -2.70 3.47 1.74
N LYS A 183 -1.38 3.66 1.88
CA LYS A 183 -0.73 4.94 1.60
C LYS A 183 -0.83 5.31 0.12
N MET A 184 -0.65 4.35 -0.79
CA MET A 184 -0.76 4.58 -2.24
C MET A 184 -2.21 4.90 -2.62
N TYR A 185 -3.17 4.15 -2.06
CA TYR A 185 -4.59 4.39 -2.26
C TYR A 185 -5.01 5.80 -1.81
N SER A 186 -4.54 6.21 -0.63
CA SER A 186 -4.78 7.55 -0.10
C SER A 186 -4.16 8.64 -0.99
N LEU A 187 -2.96 8.39 -1.56
CA LEU A 187 -2.34 9.29 -2.52
C LEU A 187 -3.17 9.41 -3.80
N LEU A 188 -3.64 8.30 -4.37
CA LEU A 188 -4.51 8.31 -5.56
C LEU A 188 -5.82 9.07 -5.28
N THR A 189 -6.47 8.79 -4.14
CA THR A 189 -7.72 9.42 -3.71
C THR A 189 -7.58 10.93 -3.57
N LYS A 190 -6.46 11.41 -3.02
CA LYS A 190 -6.17 12.85 -2.84
C LYS A 190 -6.23 13.65 -4.15
N TYR A 191 -5.90 13.03 -5.28
CA TYR A 191 -5.85 13.68 -6.59
C TYR A 191 -6.97 13.20 -7.54
N ASP A 192 -7.91 12.39 -7.07
CA ASP A 192 -9.04 11.97 -7.89
C ASP A 192 -10.05 13.11 -8.02
N SER A 193 -10.10 13.71 -9.21
CA SER A 193 -11.00 14.81 -9.54
C SER A 193 -12.48 14.41 -9.58
N ASN A 194 -12.80 13.10 -9.51
CA ASN A 194 -14.19 12.60 -9.52
C ASN A 194 -14.83 12.55 -8.11
N LEU A 195 -14.09 12.88 -7.05
CA LEU A 195 -14.57 12.91 -5.66
C LEU A 195 -14.90 14.33 -5.14
N HIS A 196 -14.85 15.36 -5.99
CA HIS A 196 -15.14 16.76 -5.65
C HIS A 196 -16.16 17.43 -6.59
#